data_AF-A0A845PTS2-F1
#
_entry.id   AF-A0A845PTS2-F1
#
_cell.length_a   1.000
_cell.length_b   1.000
_cell.length_c   1.000
_cell.angle_alpha   90.00
_cell.angle_beta   90.00
_cell.angle_gamma   90.00
#
_symmetry.space_group_name_H-M   'P 1'
#
loop_
_entity.id
_entity.type
_entity.pdbx_description
1 polymer ?
#
loop_
_entity_poly.entity_id
_entity_poly.type
_entity_poly.pdbx_seq_one_letter_code
_entity_poly.pdbx_strand_id
1 'polypeptide(L)'
;MKWKKLYKSVLFFILFIYGFCDAQNYRVNYQMSYKRDSLDKESVKKNMLLLIKNNKSKFYAQDQFISDSIALTGQKTERYNYDFMVVKDNQTGKIYRYTYLLRDLYRSSDEMPVFKWNISEETKKIGDYLCQKQASIIPIECGKLGSQ
;
A
#
# COMPACT_ATOMS: atom_id res chain seq x y z
N MET A 1 -36.04 -34.77 -22.16
CA MET A 1 -35.73 -34.63 -20.72
C MET A 1 -34.23 -34.35 -20.40
N LYS A 2 -33.27 -34.68 -21.29
CA LYS A 2 -31.82 -34.48 -21.04
C LYS A 2 -31.36 -33.01 -21.09
N TRP A 3 -31.98 -32.17 -21.93
CA TRP A 3 -31.59 -30.76 -22.08
C TRP A 3 -31.81 -29.94 -20.79
N LYS A 4 -32.81 -30.34 -19.98
CA LYS A 4 -33.08 -29.74 -18.68
C LYS A 4 -31.98 -29.99 -17.63
N LYS A 5 -31.25 -31.09 -17.76
CA LYS A 5 -30.11 -31.41 -16.88
C LYS A 5 -28.83 -30.72 -17.37
N LEU A 6 -28.66 -30.61 -18.69
CA LEU A 6 -27.55 -29.89 -19.31
C LEU A 6 -27.55 -28.39 -18.97
N TYR A 7 -28.68 -27.67 -19.05
CA TYR A 7 -28.69 -26.25 -18.71
C TYR A 7 -28.37 -26.00 -17.23
N LYS A 8 -28.84 -26.87 -16.31
CA LYS A 8 -28.54 -26.74 -14.88
C LYS A 8 -27.06 -26.98 -14.61
N SER A 9 -26.46 -27.95 -15.30
CA SER A 9 -25.03 -28.23 -15.17
C SER A 9 -24.17 -27.08 -15.69
N VAL A 10 -24.57 -26.46 -16.81
CA VAL A 10 -23.88 -25.29 -17.37
C VAL A 10 -24.03 -24.07 -16.45
N LEU A 11 -25.22 -23.82 -15.92
CA LEU A 11 -25.47 -22.72 -14.99
C LEU A 11 -24.63 -22.85 -13.70
N PHE A 12 -24.53 -24.06 -13.17
CA PHE A 12 -23.69 -24.35 -12.00
C PHE A 12 -22.21 -24.12 -12.30
N PHE A 13 -21.74 -24.51 -13.48
CA PHE A 13 -20.36 -24.29 -13.90
C PHE A 13 -20.03 -22.80 -14.08
N ILE A 14 -20.96 -22.01 -14.62
CA ILE A 14 -20.81 -20.56 -14.75
C ILE A 14 -20.73 -19.90 -13.37
N LEU A 15 -21.63 -20.25 -12.43
CA LEU A 15 -21.60 -19.74 -11.06
C LEU A 15 -20.31 -20.11 -10.32
N PHE A 16 -19.77 -21.31 -10.58
CA PHE A 16 -18.50 -21.75 -10.01
C PHE A 16 -17.33 -20.91 -10.53
N ILE A 17 -17.26 -20.61 -11.83
CA ILE A 17 -16.20 -19.77 -12.42
C ILE A 17 -16.21 -18.35 -11.85
N TYR A 18 -17.38 -17.76 -11.60
CA TYR A 18 -17.48 -16.41 -11.00
C TYR A 18 -16.91 -16.35 -9.58
N GLY A 19 -16.90 -17.45 -8.83
CA GLY A 19 -16.38 -17.51 -7.46
C GLY A 19 -14.84 -17.54 -7.34
N PHE A 20 -14.11 -17.79 -8.43
CA PHE A 20 -12.63 -17.87 -8.41
C PHE A 20 -11.92 -16.62 -8.95
N CYS A 21 -12.67 -15.61 -9.39
CA CYS A 21 -12.12 -14.40 -10.00
C CYS A 21 -11.97 -13.25 -8.98
N ASP A 22 -11.25 -13.46 -7.88
CA ASP A 22 -10.85 -12.37 -6.99
C ASP A 22 -9.46 -11.83 -7.36
N ALA A 23 -9.44 -10.95 -8.36
CA ALA A 23 -8.28 -10.13 -8.71
C ALA A 23 -8.60 -8.63 -8.55
N GLN A 24 -9.25 -8.28 -7.44
CA GLN A 24 -9.66 -6.90 -7.17
C GLN A 24 -8.42 -6.05 -6.87
N ASN A 25 -8.17 -5.06 -7.73
CA ASN A 25 -7.17 -4.03 -7.48
C ASN A 25 -7.80 -2.95 -6.61
N TYR A 26 -7.23 -2.69 -5.44
CA TYR A 26 -7.73 -1.63 -4.56
C TYR A 26 -6.85 -0.39 -4.67
N ARG A 27 -7.49 0.77 -4.71
CA ARG A 27 -6.84 2.07 -4.57
C ARG A 27 -7.46 2.81 -3.41
N VAL A 28 -6.62 3.23 -2.46
CA VAL A 28 -7.03 4.06 -1.33
C VAL A 28 -6.28 5.38 -1.42
N ASN A 29 -7.03 6.49 -1.38
CA ASN A 29 -6.47 7.84 -1.38
C ASN A 29 -6.34 8.32 0.06
N TYR A 30 -5.19 8.85 0.41
CA TYR A 30 -4.89 9.38 1.74
C TYR A 30 -4.46 10.83 1.66
N GLN A 31 -4.78 11.61 2.69
CA GLN A 31 -4.19 12.92 2.92
C GLN A 31 -3.29 12.83 4.15
N MET A 32 -1.97 12.84 3.93
CA MET A 32 -0.97 12.79 4.99
C MET A 32 -0.67 14.22 5.48
N SER A 33 -0.72 14.44 6.79
CA SER A 33 -0.33 15.70 7.41
C SER A 33 0.87 15.43 8.31
N TYR A 34 1.99 16.11 8.09
CA TYR A 34 3.23 15.91 8.84
C TYR A 34 3.98 17.23 9.06
N LYS A 35 4.81 17.28 10.11
CA LYS A 35 5.78 18.36 10.34
C LYS A 35 7.16 17.83 9.97
N ARG A 36 8.00 18.63 9.30
CA ARG A 36 9.34 18.18 8.93
C ARG A 36 10.28 18.19 10.14
N ASP A 37 10.17 19.24 10.95
CA ASP A 37 10.88 19.37 12.21
C ASP A 37 9.89 19.59 13.38
N SER A 38 10.32 19.25 14.59
CA SER A 38 9.63 19.57 15.84
C SER A 38 9.49 21.08 16.05
N LEU A 39 10.44 21.86 15.51
CA LEU A 39 10.42 23.33 15.57
C LEU A 39 9.48 23.97 14.55
N ASP A 40 9.01 23.22 13.55
CA ASP A 40 8.10 23.76 12.55
C ASP A 40 6.71 24.05 13.15
N LYS A 41 6.29 25.30 12.97
CA LYS A 41 4.95 25.74 13.39
C LYS A 41 3.87 25.19 12.46
N GLU A 42 4.18 25.03 11.19
CA GLU A 42 3.23 24.62 10.15
C GLU A 42 3.30 23.12 9.83
N SER A 43 2.14 22.52 9.58
CA SER A 43 2.04 21.14 9.08
C SER A 43 1.92 21.13 7.56
N VAL A 44 2.74 20.32 6.91
CA VAL A 44 2.67 20.07 5.47
C VAL A 44 1.62 18.99 5.20
N LYS A 45 0.71 19.26 4.26
CA LYS A 45 -0.25 18.27 3.76
C LYS A 45 0.23 17.71 2.42
N LYS A 46 0.20 16.39 2.27
CA LYS A 46 0.60 15.68 1.04
C LYS A 46 -0.42 14.59 0.71
N ASN A 47 -0.88 14.53 -0.54
CA ASN A 47 -1.78 13.48 -0.99
C ASN A 47 -0.98 12.23 -1.35
N MET A 48 -1.40 11.10 -0.79
CA MET A 48 -0.75 9.81 -0.94
C MET A 48 -1.74 8.79 -1.49
N LEU A 49 -1.21 7.77 -2.16
CA LEU A 49 -1.97 6.67 -2.73
C LEU A 49 -1.43 5.35 -2.19
N LEU A 50 -2.36 4.48 -1.79
CA LEU A 50 -2.08 3.07 -1.57
C LEU A 50 -2.73 2.26 -2.69
N LEU A 51 -1.90 1.63 -3.51
CA LEU A 51 -2.33 0.66 -4.52
C LEU A 51 -2.07 -0.74 -4.00
N ILE A 52 -3.11 -1.58 -3.99
CA ILE A 52 -3.02 -2.99 -3.64
C ILE A 52 -3.39 -3.78 -4.88
N LYS A 53 -2.45 -4.58 -5.36
CA LYS A 53 -2.62 -5.42 -6.55
C LYS A 53 -1.94 -6.75 -6.31
N ASN A 54 -2.71 -7.83 -6.40
CA ASN A 54 -2.25 -9.19 -6.13
C ASN A 54 -1.58 -9.25 -4.75
N ASN A 55 -0.35 -9.77 -4.68
CA ASN A 55 0.42 -9.89 -3.45
C ASN A 55 1.33 -8.69 -3.17
N LYS A 56 1.10 -7.54 -3.83
CA LYS A 56 1.93 -6.35 -3.66
C LYS A 56 1.08 -5.15 -3.26
N SER A 57 1.63 -4.33 -2.38
CA SER A 57 1.09 -3.01 -2.08
C SER A 57 2.15 -1.94 -2.30
N LYS A 58 1.75 -0.82 -2.90
CA LYS A 58 2.60 0.34 -3.17
C LYS A 58 1.98 1.57 -2.54
N PHE A 59 2.68 2.16 -1.58
CA PHE A 59 2.32 3.42 -0.95
C PHE A 59 3.28 4.51 -1.45
N TYR A 60 2.75 5.58 -2.04
CA TYR A 60 3.54 6.63 -2.67
C TYR A 60 2.72 7.89 -2.92
N ALA A 61 3.37 8.96 -3.33
CA ALA A 61 2.71 10.25 -3.51
C ALA A 61 1.84 10.30 -4.79
N GLN A 62 0.74 11.06 -4.74
CA GLN A 62 -0.24 11.11 -5.84
C GLN A 62 0.32 11.80 -7.10
N ASP A 63 1.18 12.79 -6.93
CA ASP A 63 1.93 13.48 -7.98
C ASP A 63 2.70 12.50 -8.87
N GLN A 64 3.33 11.49 -8.29
CA GLN A 64 4.03 10.46 -9.03
C GLN A 64 3.09 9.58 -9.85
N PHE A 65 1.90 9.26 -9.36
CA PHE A 65 0.90 8.53 -10.16
C PHE A 65 0.41 9.36 -11.36
N ILE A 66 0.22 10.66 -11.18
CA ILE A 66 -0.14 11.59 -12.25
C ILE A 66 1.02 11.69 -13.26
N SER A 67 2.25 11.84 -12.78
CA SER A 67 3.46 11.87 -13.60
C SER A 67 3.61 10.58 -14.42
N ASP A 68 3.47 9.41 -13.80
CA ASP A 68 3.50 8.11 -14.52
C ASP A 68 2.43 8.07 -15.63
N SER A 69 1.25 8.62 -15.37
CA SER A 69 0.15 8.67 -16.35
C SER A 69 0.44 9.63 -17.51
N ILE A 70 1.06 10.79 -17.24
CA ILE A 70 1.44 11.78 -18.27
C ILE A 70 2.62 11.26 -19.09
N ALA A 71 3.60 10.59 -18.46
CA ALA A 71 4.75 10.02 -19.15
C ALA A 71 4.33 9.00 -20.23
N LEU A 72 3.24 8.26 -20.02
CA LEU A 72 2.67 7.37 -21.03
C LEU A 72 2.18 8.11 -22.28
N THR A 73 1.92 9.42 -22.20
CA THR A 73 1.52 10.25 -23.35
C THR A 73 2.71 10.82 -24.12
N GLY A 74 3.95 10.51 -23.71
CA GLY A 74 5.19 10.96 -24.37
C GLY A 74 5.66 12.35 -23.96
N GLN A 75 4.98 13.00 -23.00
CA GLN A 75 5.42 14.27 -22.43
C GLN A 75 6.52 14.04 -21.38
N LYS A 76 7.52 14.93 -21.35
CA LYS A 76 8.54 14.92 -20.30
C LYS A 76 7.90 15.36 -18.99
N THR A 77 7.99 14.51 -17.98
CA THR A 77 7.47 14.80 -16.65
C THR A 77 8.57 15.31 -15.73
N GLU A 78 8.19 16.14 -14.76
CA GLU A 78 9.11 16.63 -13.73
C GLU A 78 9.51 15.54 -12.72
N ARG A 79 10.54 15.86 -11.92
CA ARG A 79 11.21 14.98 -10.95
C ARG A 79 10.24 14.14 -10.13
N TYR A 80 10.45 12.83 -10.15
CA TYR A 80 9.79 11.89 -9.25
C TYR A 80 10.19 12.16 -7.79
N ASN A 81 9.20 12.44 -6.94
CA ASN A 81 9.39 12.47 -5.50
C ASN A 81 9.20 11.04 -4.94
N TYR A 82 10.31 10.38 -4.63
CA TYR A 82 10.31 9.04 -4.02
C TYR A 82 10.17 9.08 -2.49
N ASP A 83 10.01 10.26 -1.88
CA ASP A 83 9.86 10.39 -0.44
C ASP A 83 8.62 9.62 0.01
N PHE A 84 8.78 8.86 1.10
CA PHE A 84 7.74 8.01 1.66
C PHE A 84 7.26 6.88 0.74
N MET A 85 7.94 6.61 -0.40
CA MET A 85 7.61 5.46 -1.23
C MET A 85 7.97 4.16 -0.49
N VAL A 86 6.96 3.31 -0.32
CA VAL A 86 7.10 1.97 0.26
C VAL A 86 6.39 0.96 -0.61
N VAL A 87 7.09 -0.11 -0.99
CA VAL A 87 6.50 -1.27 -1.65
C VAL A 87 6.58 -2.47 -0.72
N LYS A 88 5.45 -3.09 -0.40
CA LYS A 88 5.43 -4.35 0.34
C LYS A 88 5.11 -5.48 -0.61
N ASP A 89 5.89 -6.54 -0.52
CA ASP A 89 5.70 -7.78 -1.25
C ASP A 89 5.33 -8.89 -0.26
N ASN A 90 4.06 -9.27 -0.28
CA ASN A 90 3.49 -10.28 0.62
C ASN A 90 3.92 -11.70 0.22
N GLN A 91 4.38 -11.93 -1.02
CA GLN A 91 4.94 -13.24 -1.42
C GLN A 91 6.30 -13.46 -0.79
N THR A 92 7.16 -12.44 -0.81
CA THR A 92 8.52 -12.56 -0.29
C THR A 92 8.64 -12.15 1.18
N GLY A 93 7.59 -11.54 1.76
CA GLY A 93 7.64 -10.96 3.10
C GLY A 93 8.64 -9.80 3.22
N LYS A 94 8.85 -9.04 2.13
CA LYS A 94 9.85 -7.96 2.09
C LYS A 94 9.20 -6.60 1.93
N ILE A 95 9.84 -5.59 2.51
CA ILE A 95 9.50 -4.18 2.35
C ILE A 95 10.65 -3.51 1.61
N TYR A 96 10.32 -2.80 0.54
CA TYR A 96 11.27 -2.01 -0.24
C TYR A 96 11.01 -0.53 -0.03
N ARG A 97 12.06 0.22 0.28
CA ARG A 97 12.05 1.68 0.36
C ARG A 97 12.96 2.23 -0.72
N TYR A 98 12.57 3.38 -1.26
CA TYR A 98 13.29 4.02 -2.35
C TYR A 98 13.80 5.38 -1.90
N THR A 99 15.05 5.67 -2.20
CA THR A 99 15.67 6.95 -1.89
C THR A 99 16.36 7.46 -3.13
N TYR A 100 15.99 8.65 -3.55
CA TYR A 100 16.64 9.32 -4.65
C TYR A 100 17.84 10.11 -4.12
N LEU A 101 19.04 9.76 -4.55
CA LEU A 101 20.26 10.46 -4.16
C LEU A 101 21.01 10.88 -5.43
N LEU A 102 21.16 12.19 -5.60
CA LEU A 102 21.76 12.82 -6.78
C LEU A 102 21.01 12.49 -8.08
N ARG A 103 21.51 11.52 -8.85
CA ARG A 103 20.91 11.05 -10.11
C ARG A 103 20.38 9.63 -10.02
N ASP A 104 20.73 8.91 -8.96
CA ASP A 104 20.49 7.48 -8.83
C ASP A 104 19.37 7.20 -7.85
N LEU A 105 18.60 6.17 -8.16
CA LEU A 105 17.54 5.65 -7.30
C LEU A 105 18.06 4.44 -6.54
N TYR A 106 18.22 4.60 -5.23
CA TYR A 106 18.61 3.53 -4.34
C TYR A 106 17.37 2.82 -3.81
N ARG A 107 17.47 1.49 -3.70
CA ARG A 107 16.43 0.65 -3.09
C ARG A 107 17.02 -0.10 -1.91
N SER A 108 16.51 0.16 -0.71
CA SER A 108 16.76 -0.67 0.45
C SER A 108 15.65 -1.71 0.60
N SER A 109 16.00 -2.87 1.15
CA SER A 109 15.05 -3.95 1.42
C SER A 109 15.18 -4.42 2.86
N ASP A 110 14.06 -4.45 3.57
CA ASP A 110 13.95 -4.93 4.94
C ASP A 110 12.97 -6.09 4.99
N GLU A 111 13.10 -6.95 6.00
CA GLU A 111 12.09 -7.98 6.27
C GLU A 111 10.82 -7.33 6.84
N MET A 112 9.66 -7.91 6.52
CA MET A 112 8.39 -7.41 7.03
C MET A 112 8.30 -7.72 8.52
N PRO A 113 8.14 -6.69 9.40
CA PRO A 113 8.14 -6.92 10.83
C PRO A 113 6.89 -7.67 11.25
N VAL A 114 7.04 -8.52 12.27
CA VAL A 114 5.91 -9.16 12.95
C VAL A 114 5.31 -8.18 13.94
N PHE A 115 4.14 -7.63 13.61
CA PHE A 115 3.45 -6.69 14.47
C PHE A 115 2.65 -7.43 15.55
N LYS A 116 2.92 -7.09 16.82
CA LYS A 116 2.06 -7.48 17.95
C LYS A 116 1.02 -6.37 18.17
N TRP A 117 -0.20 -6.62 17.70
CA TRP A 117 -1.32 -5.68 17.81
C TRP A 117 -2.07 -5.89 19.12
N ASN A 118 -2.37 -4.80 19.83
CA ASN A 118 -3.38 -4.78 20.88
C ASN A 118 -4.65 -4.16 20.29
N ILE A 119 -5.72 -4.95 20.21
CA ILE A 119 -6.98 -4.58 19.57
C ILE A 119 -7.88 -3.92 20.62
N SER A 120 -8.28 -2.67 20.38
CA SER A 120 -9.22 -1.96 21.26
C SER A 120 -10.66 -2.16 20.79
N GLU A 121 -11.63 -2.07 21.70
CA GLU A 121 -13.07 -2.17 21.37
C GLU A 121 -13.62 -0.93 20.65
N GLU A 122 -12.81 0.13 20.51
CA GLU A 122 -13.19 1.35 19.82
C GLU A 122 -13.38 1.10 18.31
N THR A 123 -14.61 1.29 17.84
CA THR A 123 -14.96 1.17 16.42
C THR A 123 -15.42 2.52 15.86
N LYS A 124 -15.11 2.75 14.58
CA LYS A 124 -15.48 3.96 13.85
C LYS A 124 -15.80 3.61 12.41
N LYS A 125 -16.87 4.20 11.86
CA LYS A 125 -17.18 4.09 10.43
C LYS A 125 -16.34 5.10 9.64
N ILE A 126 -15.61 4.62 8.63
CA ILE A 126 -14.85 5.45 7.69
C ILE A 126 -15.34 5.12 6.27
N GLY A 127 -16.03 6.07 5.64
CA GLY A 127 -16.78 5.78 4.41
C GLY A 127 -17.84 4.70 4.68
N ASP A 128 -17.80 3.61 3.94
CA ASP A 128 -18.69 2.45 4.13
C ASP A 128 -18.07 1.34 4.99
N TYR A 129 -16.83 1.51 5.43
CA TYR A 129 -16.10 0.49 6.19
C TYR A 129 -16.26 0.71 7.70
N LEU A 130 -16.57 -0.36 8.43
CA LEU A 130 -16.47 -0.39 9.88
C LEU A 130 -15.00 -0.67 10.25
N CYS A 131 -14.33 0.30 10.85
CA CYS A 131 -12.92 0.21 11.22
C CYS A 131 -12.78 0.06 12.73
N GLN A 132 -11.79 -0.72 13.16
CA GLN A 132 -11.44 -0.89 14.57
C GLN A 132 -10.05 -0.31 14.82
N LYS A 133 -9.88 0.34 15.97
CA LYS A 133 -8.59 0.93 16.35
C LYS A 133 -7.69 -0.14 16.96
N GLN A 134 -6.44 -0.15 16.52
CA GLN A 134 -5.39 -1.03 17.03
C GLN A 134 -4.11 -0.24 17.30
N ALA A 135 -3.44 -0.55 18.40
CA ALA A 135 -2.10 -0.05 18.69
C ALA A 135 -1.09 -1.17 18.45
N SER A 136 0.00 -0.90 17.73
CA SER A 136 1.14 -1.80 17.65
C SER A 136 2.21 -1.42 18.67
N ILE A 137 2.79 -2.42 19.31
CA ILE A 137 4.03 -2.25 20.08
C ILE A 137 5.17 -2.60 19.11
N ILE A 138 5.91 -1.59 18.66
CA ILE A 138 7.15 -1.80 17.90
C ILE A 138 8.29 -1.85 18.92
N PRO A 139 8.96 -2.99 19.13
CA PRO A 139 10.17 -3.02 19.94
C PRO A 139 11.23 -2.18 19.22
N ILE A 140 11.63 -1.06 19.84
CA ILE A 140 12.75 -0.26 19.36
C ILE A 140 14.02 -1.02 19.78
N GLU A 141 14.59 -1.82 18.88
CA GLU A 141 15.99 -2.26 19.04
C GLU A 141 16.89 -1.04 18.82
N CYS A 142 17.12 -0.28 19.90
CA CYS A 142 18.24 0.66 19.95
C CYS A 142 19.51 -0.18 19.96
N GLY A 143 20.11 -0.38 18.79
CA GLY A 143 21.43 -0.98 18.66
C GLY A 143 22.43 -0.23 19.55
N LYS A 144 22.96 -0.91 20.56
CA LYS A 144 24.14 -0.44 21.28
C LYS A 144 25.27 -0.33 20.27
N LEU A 145 25.66 0.90 19.93
CA LEU A 145 26.98 1.16 19.35
C LEU A 145 28.01 0.72 20.38
N GLY A 146 28.53 -0.50 20.22
CA GLY A 146 29.70 -0.96 20.92
C GLY A 146 30.89 -0.12 20.48
N SER A 147 31.47 0.64 21.41
CA SER A 147 32.83 1.15 21.28
C SER A 147 33.79 -0.04 21.23
N GLN A 148 34.48 -0.20 20.11
CA GLN A 148 35.80 -0.84 20.07
C GLN A 148 36.85 0.25 20.01
#